data_AF-A0A8S9BMX2-F1
#
_entry.id   AF-A0A8S9BMX2-F1
#
_cell.length_a   1.000
_cell.length_b   1.000
_cell.length_c   1.000
_cell.angle_alpha   90.00
_cell.angle_beta   90.00
_cell.angle_gamma   90.00
#
_symmetry.space_group_name_H-M   'P 1'
#
loop_
_entity.id
_entity.type
_entity.pdbx_description
1 polymer ?
#
loop_
_entity_poly.entity_id
_entity_poly.type
_entity_poly.pdbx_seq_one_letter_code
_entity_poly.pdbx_strand_id
1 'polypeptide(L)'
;MDPLSITTACVSLVSTITSTSLIVIRFVKDVRAARSDLDAVSRELQSLGMLLELLADDVNGPTNESIPQTLQKKISRIIGNCTKVVEDIQQTLKKHEGGALNKAAKWVASGQSDVSKLQSRLEAHKSALEIALDMVTLTLAREIKAEGKEGKLEQVLEHKDHTEFID
;
A
#
# COMPACT_ATOMS: atom_id res chain seq x y z
N MET A 1 -8.54 14.41 1.69
CA MET A 1 -8.20 13.57 0.54
C MET A 1 -9.35 12.62 0.43
N ASP A 2 -10.07 12.70 -0.68
CA ASP A 2 -11.22 11.85 -1.01
C ASP A 2 -10.73 10.47 -1.53
N PRO A 3 -11.62 9.47 -1.63
CA PRO A 3 -11.25 8.12 -2.06
C PRO A 3 -10.53 8.04 -3.41
N LEU A 4 -10.94 8.83 -4.41
CA LEU A 4 -10.30 8.85 -5.73
C LEU A 4 -8.85 9.35 -5.64
N SER A 5 -8.60 10.30 -4.76
CA SER A 5 -7.26 10.81 -4.50
C SER A 5 -6.35 9.77 -3.81
N ILE A 6 -6.90 8.91 -2.95
CA ILE A 6 -6.17 7.76 -2.37
C ILE A 6 -5.82 6.72 -3.45
N THR A 7 -6.80 6.33 -4.28
CA THR A 7 -6.58 5.43 -5.42
C THR A 7 -5.47 5.93 -6.33
N THR A 8 -5.52 7.22 -6.68
CA THR A 8 -4.50 7.85 -7.53
C THR A 8 -3.11 7.76 -6.88
N ALA A 9 -3.04 7.98 -5.56
CA ALA A 9 -1.79 7.85 -4.82
C ALA A 9 -1.27 6.40 -4.79
N CYS A 10 -2.15 5.40 -4.63
CA CYS A 10 -1.78 3.98 -4.71
C CYS A 10 -1.20 3.65 -6.08
N VAL A 11 -1.92 3.99 -7.16
CA VAL A 11 -1.48 3.72 -8.55
C VAL A 11 -0.16 4.41 -8.85
N SER A 12 0.00 5.67 -8.43
CA SER A 12 1.25 6.40 -8.61
C SER A 12 2.41 5.70 -7.89
N LEU A 13 2.20 5.21 -6.66
CA LEU A 13 3.23 4.51 -5.92
C LEU A 13 3.56 3.14 -6.53
N VAL A 14 2.57 2.38 -7.03
CA VAL A 14 2.81 1.12 -7.76
C VAL A 14 3.71 1.35 -8.98
N SER A 15 3.51 2.45 -9.72
CA SER A 15 4.39 2.84 -10.83
C SER A 15 5.83 3.13 -10.38
N THR A 16 5.99 3.85 -9.26
CA THR A 16 7.30 4.12 -8.65
C THR A 16 7.99 2.83 -8.17
N ILE A 17 7.24 1.92 -7.56
CA ILE A 17 7.71 0.58 -7.15
C ILE A 17 8.21 -0.21 -8.36
N THR A 18 7.44 -0.22 -9.44
CA THR A 18 7.81 -0.91 -10.68
C THR A 18 9.12 -0.36 -11.25
N SER A 19 9.23 0.96 -11.33
CA SER A 19 10.44 1.66 -11.80
C SER A 19 11.66 1.36 -10.92
N THR A 20 11.48 1.37 -9.60
CA THR A 20 12.53 1.07 -8.62
C THR A 20 12.96 -0.39 -8.70
N SER A 21 12.02 -1.31 -8.89
CA SER A 21 12.31 -2.75 -9.05
C SER A 21 13.18 -3.03 -10.27
N LEU A 22 12.96 -2.32 -11.39
CA LEU A 22 13.82 -2.42 -12.57
C LEU A 22 15.25 -1.92 -12.30
N ILE A 23 15.39 -0.86 -11.49
CA ILE A 23 16.70 -0.32 -11.08
C ILE A 23 17.40 -1.31 -10.16
N VAL A 24 16.68 -1.92 -9.20
CA VAL A 24 17.21 -2.99 -8.34
C VAL A 24 17.75 -4.14 -9.20
N ILE A 25 16.96 -4.64 -10.15
CA ILE A 25 17.36 -5.73 -11.05
C ILE A 25 18.63 -5.38 -11.84
N ARG A 26 18.74 -4.14 -12.34
CA ARG A 26 19.94 -3.68 -13.04
C ARG A 26 21.13 -3.62 -12.10
N PHE A 27 20.95 -3.07 -10.91
CA PHE A 27 22.01 -2.89 -9.92
C PHE A 27 22.62 -4.23 -9.48
N VAL A 28 21.81 -5.25 -9.18
CA VAL A 28 22.31 -6.56 -8.73
C VAL A 28 23.02 -7.36 -9.83
N LYS A 29 22.76 -7.04 -11.12
CA LYS A 29 23.52 -7.57 -12.25
C LYS A 29 24.94 -6.99 -12.27
N ASP A 30 25.07 -5.71 -11.92
CA ASP A 30 26.33 -4.96 -11.90
C ASP A 30 27.15 -5.16 -10.63
N VAL A 31 26.48 -5.30 -9.47
CA VAL A 31 27.10 -5.31 -8.14
C VAL A 31 26.66 -6.58 -7.39
N ARG A 32 27.41 -7.67 -7.58
CA ARG A 32 27.05 -8.98 -6.98
C ARG A 32 26.95 -8.96 -5.45
N ALA A 33 27.78 -8.13 -4.79
CA ALA A 33 27.77 -7.97 -3.34
C ALA A 33 26.44 -7.43 -2.80
N ALA A 34 25.64 -6.74 -3.63
CA ALA A 34 24.35 -6.17 -3.22
C ALA A 34 23.16 -7.12 -3.35
N ARG A 35 23.37 -8.34 -3.87
CA ARG A 35 22.27 -9.27 -4.21
C ARG A 35 21.40 -9.61 -3.01
N SER A 36 22.00 -10.02 -1.89
CA SER A 36 21.25 -10.41 -0.69
C SER A 36 20.47 -9.22 -0.11
N ASP A 37 21.11 -8.04 -0.06
CA ASP A 37 20.49 -6.83 0.48
C ASP A 37 19.27 -6.41 -0.36
N LEU A 38 19.43 -6.43 -1.69
CA LEU A 38 18.38 -5.96 -2.60
C LEU A 38 17.32 -7.01 -2.92
N ASP A 39 17.60 -8.28 -2.68
CA ASP A 39 16.59 -9.35 -2.69
C ASP A 39 15.56 -9.14 -1.56
N ALA A 40 16.00 -8.72 -0.37
CA ALA A 40 15.11 -8.35 0.72
C ALA A 40 14.27 -7.11 0.37
N VAL A 41 14.89 -6.07 -0.21
CA VAL A 41 14.17 -4.88 -0.70
C VAL A 41 13.14 -5.25 -1.78
N SER A 42 13.49 -6.16 -2.70
CA SER A 42 12.59 -6.60 -3.77
C SER A 42 11.32 -7.25 -3.23
N ARG A 43 11.45 -8.09 -2.19
CA ARG A 43 10.28 -8.68 -1.50
C ARG A 43 9.39 -7.64 -0.85
N GLU A 44 9.99 -6.66 -0.16
CA GLU A 44 9.23 -5.59 0.47
C GLU A 44 8.49 -4.73 -0.55
N LEU A 45 9.13 -4.41 -1.67
CA LEU A 45 8.51 -3.67 -2.79
C LEU A 45 7.33 -4.42 -3.40
N GLN A 46 7.47 -5.74 -3.61
CA GLN A 46 6.38 -6.58 -4.13
C GLN A 46 5.21 -6.67 -3.15
N SER A 47 5.51 -6.90 -1.86
CA SER A 47 4.51 -6.96 -0.79
C SER A 47 3.74 -5.65 -0.68
N LEU A 48 4.45 -4.51 -0.73
CA LEU A 48 3.81 -3.18 -0.73
C LEU A 48 2.95 -2.96 -1.98
N GLY A 49 3.40 -3.40 -3.16
CA GLY A 49 2.62 -3.30 -4.40
C GLY A 49 1.26 -3.98 -4.29
N MET A 50 1.23 -5.22 -3.81
CA MET A 50 -0.02 -5.97 -3.62
C MET A 50 -0.96 -5.30 -2.61
N LEU A 51 -0.42 -4.75 -1.52
CA LEU A 51 -1.23 -4.02 -0.53
C LEU A 51 -1.85 -2.74 -1.10
N LEU A 52 -1.13 -2.03 -1.96
CA LEU A 52 -1.63 -0.81 -2.60
C LEU A 52 -2.73 -1.11 -3.62
N GLU A 53 -2.62 -2.22 -4.36
CA GLU A 53 -3.65 -2.69 -5.27
C GLU A 53 -4.92 -3.06 -4.50
N LEU A 54 -4.81 -3.88 -3.47
CA LEU A 54 -5.95 -4.27 -2.63
C LEU A 54 -6.62 -3.05 -1.97
N LEU A 55 -5.82 -2.12 -1.45
CA LEU A 55 -6.33 -0.88 -0.88
C LEU A 55 -7.04 -0.02 -1.93
N ALA A 56 -6.49 0.09 -3.14
CA ALA A 56 -7.12 0.86 -4.23
C ALA A 56 -8.48 0.26 -4.61
N ASP A 57 -8.60 -1.07 -4.66
CA ASP A 57 -9.85 -1.76 -4.93
C ASP A 57 -10.89 -1.51 -3.83
N ASP A 58 -10.49 -1.64 -2.56
CA ASP A 58 -11.37 -1.42 -1.40
C ASP A 58 -11.89 0.03 -1.31
N VAL A 59 -11.06 1.03 -1.61
CA VAL A 59 -11.47 2.45 -1.55
C VAL A 59 -12.21 2.94 -2.81
N ASN A 60 -12.11 2.22 -3.93
CA ASN A 60 -12.89 2.50 -5.14
C ASN A 60 -14.28 1.86 -5.13
N GLY A 61 -14.57 1.00 -4.15
CA GLY A 61 -15.85 0.31 -4.04
C GLY A 61 -17.05 1.24 -3.79
N PRO A 62 -18.29 0.76 -4.05
CA PRO A 62 -19.51 1.54 -3.88
C PRO A 62 -19.80 1.96 -2.42
N THR A 63 -19.15 1.30 -1.45
CA THR A 63 -19.32 1.55 -0.01
C THR A 63 -18.23 2.46 0.58
N ASN A 64 -17.42 3.11 -0.27
CA ASN A 64 -16.28 3.92 0.14
C ASN A 64 -16.63 5.19 0.94
N GLU A 65 -17.86 5.71 0.81
CA GLU A 65 -18.36 6.84 1.60
C GLU A 65 -18.34 6.56 3.11
N SER A 66 -18.40 5.28 3.47
CA SER A 66 -18.42 4.79 4.84
C SER A 66 -17.04 4.82 5.51
N ILE A 67 -15.96 5.00 4.75
CA ILE A 67 -14.61 5.06 5.29
C ILE A 67 -14.40 6.40 6.01
N PRO A 68 -14.12 6.42 7.33
CA PRO A 68 -13.97 7.68 8.06
C PRO A 68 -12.87 8.58 7.49
N GLN A 69 -13.13 9.87 7.36
CA GLN A 69 -12.16 10.85 6.85
C GLN A 69 -10.83 10.85 7.64
N THR A 70 -10.88 10.52 8.93
CA THR A 70 -9.68 10.40 9.78
C THR A 70 -8.81 9.22 9.36
N LEU A 71 -9.41 8.09 8.96
CA LEU A 71 -8.72 6.93 8.43
C LEU A 71 -8.16 7.22 7.03
N GLN A 72 -8.95 7.87 6.16
CA GLN A 72 -8.50 8.32 4.84
C GLN A 72 -7.23 9.19 4.95
N LYS A 73 -7.22 10.20 5.84
CA LYS A 73 -6.03 11.04 6.09
C LYS A 73 -4.81 10.25 6.57
N LYS A 74 -5.01 9.25 7.43
CA LYS A 74 -3.93 8.37 7.91
C LYS A 74 -3.33 7.55 6.77
N ILE A 75 -4.20 6.93 5.95
CA ILE A 75 -3.81 6.17 4.76
C ILE A 75 -2.98 7.04 3.82
N SER A 76 -3.48 8.22 3.46
CA SER A 76 -2.76 9.15 2.58
C SER A 76 -1.37 9.51 3.10
N ARG A 77 -1.24 9.74 4.41
CA ARG A 77 0.06 10.04 5.04
C ARG A 77 1.01 8.85 4.97
N ILE A 78 0.51 7.63 5.20
CA ILE A 78 1.31 6.40 5.15
C ILE A 78 1.80 6.17 3.71
N ILE A 79 0.91 6.24 2.71
CA ILE A 79 1.27 6.13 1.29
C ILE A 79 2.36 7.15 0.93
N GLY A 80 2.19 8.42 1.33
CA GLY A 80 3.19 9.45 1.07
C GLY A 80 4.55 9.19 1.73
N ASN A 81 4.58 8.52 2.89
CA ASN A 81 5.84 8.09 3.52
C ASN A 81 6.47 6.92 2.78
N CYS A 82 5.67 5.93 2.35
CA CYS A 82 6.15 4.82 1.51
C CYS A 82 6.76 5.35 0.21
N THR A 83 6.10 6.29 -0.48
CA THR A 83 6.62 6.92 -1.70
C THR A 83 8.01 7.50 -1.48
N LYS A 84 8.19 8.30 -0.42
CA LYS A 84 9.50 8.90 -0.10
C LYS A 84 10.57 7.84 0.14
N VAL A 85 10.27 6.76 0.86
CA VAL A 85 11.24 5.69 1.11
C VAL A 85 11.62 4.97 -0.19
N VAL A 86 10.65 4.68 -1.06
CA VAL A 86 10.93 4.04 -2.36
C VAL A 86 11.77 4.96 -3.26
N GLU A 87 11.50 6.26 -3.27
CA GLU A 87 12.31 7.26 -3.97
C GLU A 87 13.73 7.37 -3.39
N ASP A 88 13.88 7.36 -2.07
CA ASP A 88 15.18 7.34 -1.37
C ASP A 88 16.00 6.10 -1.76
N ILE A 89 15.35 4.92 -1.86
CA ILE A 89 15.99 3.67 -2.33
C ILE A 89 16.48 3.86 -3.75
N GLN A 90 15.62 4.37 -4.63
CA GLN A 90 15.97 4.63 -6.02
C GLN A 90 17.17 5.58 -6.14
N GLN A 91 17.18 6.68 -5.39
CA GLN A 91 18.27 7.64 -5.39
C GLN A 91 19.57 7.04 -4.84
N THR A 92 19.47 6.23 -3.78
CA THR A 92 20.62 5.54 -3.19
C THR A 92 21.25 4.59 -4.20
N LEU A 93 20.45 3.81 -4.93
CA LEU A 93 20.96 2.91 -5.98
C LEU A 93 21.64 3.70 -7.10
N LYS A 94 20.99 4.74 -7.62
CA LYS A 94 21.55 5.62 -8.67
C LYS A 94 22.87 6.27 -8.25
N LYS A 95 23.03 6.69 -6.98
CA LYS A 95 24.29 7.24 -6.44
C LYS A 95 25.44 6.22 -6.46
N HIS A 96 25.11 4.95 -6.43
CA HIS A 96 26.06 3.84 -6.49
C HIS A 96 26.18 3.24 -7.90
N GLU A 97 25.37 3.66 -8.86
CA GLU A 97 25.53 3.38 -10.29
C GLU A 97 26.64 4.27 -10.90
N GLY A 98 27.56 3.68 -11.67
CA GLY A 98 28.53 4.41 -12.52
C GLY A 98 30.00 4.48 -12.07
N GLY A 99 30.89 4.44 -13.08
CA GLY A 99 32.19 5.14 -13.13
C GLY A 99 33.42 4.61 -12.38
N ALA A 100 33.28 3.82 -11.31
CA ALA A 100 34.43 3.46 -10.48
C ALA A 100 34.94 2.02 -10.71
N LEU A 101 36.26 1.87 -10.89
CA LEU A 101 36.97 0.67 -10.46
C LEU A 101 36.62 0.49 -8.97
N ASN A 102 35.95 -0.61 -8.61
CA ASN A 102 35.55 -0.98 -7.23
C ASN A 102 34.11 -0.63 -6.76
N LYS A 103 33.09 -0.77 -7.63
CA LYS A 103 31.66 -0.68 -7.26
C LYS A 103 31.29 -1.52 -6.01
N ALA A 104 31.88 -2.71 -5.87
CA ALA A 104 31.62 -3.60 -4.74
C ALA A 104 32.09 -3.04 -3.40
N ALA A 105 33.32 -2.48 -3.31
CA ALA A 105 33.78 -1.88 -2.06
C ALA A 105 32.96 -0.64 -1.68
N LYS A 106 32.58 0.20 -2.65
CA LYS A 106 31.72 1.37 -2.37
C LYS A 106 30.35 0.95 -1.84
N TRP A 107 29.77 -0.13 -2.39
CA TRP A 107 28.53 -0.70 -1.87
C TRP A 107 28.69 -1.15 -0.41
N VAL A 108 29.71 -1.94 -0.12
CA VAL A 108 29.95 -2.46 1.24
C VAL A 108 30.28 -1.33 2.24
N ALA A 109 30.97 -0.28 1.80
CA ALA A 109 31.37 0.82 2.67
C ALA A 109 30.20 1.70 3.15
N SER A 110 29.17 1.92 2.31
CA SER A 110 28.04 2.79 2.68
C SER A 110 26.69 2.35 2.10
N GLY A 111 26.67 1.89 0.85
CA GLY A 111 25.42 1.53 0.16
C GLY A 111 24.57 0.49 0.90
N GLN A 112 25.20 -0.55 1.45
CA GLN A 112 24.51 -1.60 2.21
C GLN A 112 23.80 -1.04 3.44
N SER A 113 24.49 -0.22 4.24
CA SER A 113 23.90 0.35 5.46
C SER A 113 22.78 1.32 5.15
N ASP A 114 22.94 2.15 4.12
CA ASP A 114 21.93 3.11 3.68
C ASP A 114 20.66 2.39 3.23
N VAL A 115 20.79 1.36 2.39
CA VAL A 115 19.66 0.58 1.90
C VAL A 115 18.99 -0.25 3.00
N SER A 116 19.76 -0.83 3.92
CA SER A 116 19.20 -1.57 5.07
C SER A 116 18.32 -0.67 5.95
N LYS A 117 18.76 0.57 6.24
CA LYS A 117 17.94 1.55 6.98
C LYS A 117 16.65 1.91 6.24
N LEU A 118 16.73 2.06 4.92
CA LEU A 118 15.56 2.33 4.09
C LEU A 118 14.61 1.15 4.05
N GLN A 119 15.12 -0.08 3.97
CA GLN A 119 14.32 -1.29 4.05
C GLN A 119 13.53 -1.35 5.37
N SER A 120 14.18 -1.16 6.53
CA SER A 120 13.49 -1.18 7.82
C SER A 120 12.43 -0.07 7.94
N ARG A 121 12.67 1.11 7.36
CA ARG A 121 11.67 2.19 7.28
C ARG A 121 10.49 1.79 6.40
N LEU A 122 10.75 1.15 5.27
CA LEU A 122 9.72 0.69 4.34
C LEU A 122 8.83 -0.37 5.02
N GLU A 123 9.44 -1.34 5.67
CA GLU A 123 8.75 -2.39 6.43
C GLU A 123 7.82 -1.80 7.49
N ALA A 124 8.31 -0.84 8.29
CA ALA A 124 7.50 -0.18 9.31
C ALA A 124 6.30 0.58 8.73
N HIS A 125 6.47 1.28 7.62
CA HIS A 125 5.36 1.96 6.95
C HIS A 125 4.39 1.00 6.27
N LYS A 126 4.89 -0.11 5.72
CA LYS A 126 4.09 -1.19 5.14
C LYS A 126 3.20 -1.82 6.20
N SER A 127 3.74 -2.20 7.36
CA SER A 127 2.93 -2.74 8.47
C SER A 127 1.88 -1.75 8.97
N ALA A 128 2.19 -0.45 8.99
CA ALA A 128 1.18 0.56 9.30
C ALA A 128 0.07 0.63 8.23
N LEU A 129 0.40 0.40 6.97
CA LEU A 129 -0.55 0.35 5.86
C LEU A 129 -1.44 -0.91 5.93
N GLU A 130 -0.85 -2.06 6.25
CA GLU A 130 -1.59 -3.33 6.50
C GLU A 130 -2.67 -3.13 7.56
N ILE A 131 -2.32 -2.54 8.71
CA ILE A 131 -3.28 -2.22 9.77
C ILE A 131 -4.36 -1.25 9.27
N ALA A 132 -3.99 -0.26 8.46
CA ALA A 132 -4.96 0.68 7.93
C ALA A 132 -5.94 0.01 6.95
N LEU A 133 -5.46 -0.94 6.16
CA LEU A 133 -6.26 -1.76 5.26
C LEU A 133 -7.23 -2.65 6.04
N ASP A 134 -6.78 -3.36 7.08
CA ASP A 134 -7.66 -4.16 7.94
C ASP A 134 -8.81 -3.32 8.52
N MET A 135 -8.52 -2.08 8.90
CA MET A 135 -9.54 -1.14 9.39
C MET A 135 -10.52 -0.69 8.30
N VAL A 136 -10.06 -0.53 7.06
CA VAL A 136 -10.95 -0.29 5.90
C VAL A 136 -11.85 -1.49 5.70
N THR A 137 -11.28 -2.69 5.56
CA THR A 137 -12.05 -3.93 5.38
C THR A 137 -13.08 -4.15 6.49
N LEU A 138 -12.72 -3.90 7.76
CA LEU A 138 -13.65 -3.99 8.88
C LEU A 138 -14.78 -2.96 8.80
N THR A 139 -14.47 -1.73 8.35
CA THR A 139 -15.47 -0.68 8.17
C THR A 139 -16.47 -1.09 7.09
N LEU A 140 -15.99 -1.53 5.93
CA LEU A 140 -16.83 -1.96 4.82
C LEU A 140 -17.68 -3.19 5.19
N ALA A 141 -17.12 -4.14 5.94
CA ALA A 141 -17.86 -5.31 6.41
C ALA A 141 -19.00 -4.97 7.39
N ARG A 142 -18.87 -3.89 8.17
CA ARG A 142 -19.92 -3.43 9.08
C ARG A 142 -21.12 -2.84 8.34
N GLU A 143 -20.86 -2.12 7.26
CA GLU A 143 -21.92 -1.52 6.43
C GLU A 143 -22.73 -2.58 5.70
N ILE A 144 -22.08 -3.57 5.08
CA ILE A 144 -22.77 -4.71 4.44
C ILE A 144 -23.70 -5.40 5.46
N LYS A 145 -23.26 -5.54 6.71
CA LYS A 145 -24.07 -6.11 7.78
C LYS A 145 -25.22 -5.19 8.22
N ALA A 146 -25.06 -3.87 8.12
CA ALA A 146 -26.09 -2.89 8.44
C ALA A 146 -27.18 -2.87 7.37
N GLU A 147 -26.81 -2.75 6.09
CA GLU A 147 -27.71 -2.83 4.94
C GLU A 147 -28.52 -4.14 4.92
N GLY A 148 -27.86 -5.27 5.19
CA GLY A 148 -28.52 -6.58 5.27
C GLY A 148 -29.49 -6.74 6.45
N LYS A 149 -29.42 -5.87 7.47
CA LYS A 149 -30.42 -5.80 8.55
C LYS A 149 -31.58 -4.89 8.19
N GLU A 150 -31.33 -3.77 7.52
CA GLU A 150 -32.36 -2.84 7.06
C GLU A 150 -33.29 -3.51 6.04
N GLY A 151 -32.74 -4.21 5.04
CA GLY A 151 -33.56 -4.95 4.07
C GLY A 151 -34.42 -6.07 4.69
N LYS A 152 -34.02 -6.62 5.85
CA LYS A 152 -34.86 -7.56 6.61
C LYS A 152 -35.97 -6.89 7.40
N LEU A 153 -35.73 -5.68 7.92
CA LEU A 153 -36.75 -4.91 8.65
C LEU A 153 -37.84 -4.42 7.69
N GLU A 154 -37.46 -3.97 6.49
CA GLU A 154 -38.39 -3.48 5.46
C GLU A 154 -39.36 -4.57 4.98
N GLN A 155 -38.86 -5.79 4.72
CA GLN A 155 -39.70 -6.95 4.38
C GLN A 155 -40.69 -7.34 5.49
N VAL A 156 -40.29 -7.18 6.76
CA VAL A 156 -41.15 -7.49 7.91
C VAL A 156 -42.25 -6.43 8.09
N LEU A 157 -41.98 -5.18 7.72
CA LEU A 157 -42.98 -4.11 7.75
C LEU A 157 -44.00 -4.28 6.60
N GLU A 158 -43.57 -4.53 5.36
CA GLU A 158 -44.49 -4.80 4.24
C GLU A 158 -45.40 -6.02 4.49
N HIS A 159 -44.87 -7.09 5.10
CA HIS A 159 -45.70 -8.25 5.43
C HIS A 159 -46.77 -7.96 6.49
N LYS A 160 -46.52 -7.01 7.41
CA LYS A 160 -47.51 -6.64 8.43
C LYS A 160 -48.64 -5.79 7.86
N ASP A 161 -48.32 -4.83 6.99
CA ASP A 161 -49.33 -3.98 6.34
C ASP A 161 -50.31 -4.80 5.49
N HIS A 162 -49.87 -5.88 4.84
CA HIS A 162 -50.77 -6.78 4.12
C HIS A 162 -51.66 -7.66 5.00
N THR A 163 -51.33 -7.81 6.29
CA THR A 163 -52.09 -8.68 7.20
C THR A 163 -53.17 -7.91 7.98
N GLU A 164 -53.08 -6.58 8.08
CA GLU A 164 -54.06 -5.73 8.81
C GLU A 164 -55.28 -5.29 7.97
N PHE A 165 -55.39 -5.65 6.69
CA PHE A 165 -56.56 -5.35 5.82
C PHE A 165 -57.56 -6.51 5.67
N ILE A 166 -57.44 -7.56 6.50
CA ILE A 166 -58.40 -8.67 6.54
C ILE A 166 -59.04 -8.70 7.93
N ASP A 167 -59.99 -7.80 8.18
CA ASP A 167 -61.07 -7.94 9.17
C ASP A 167 -62.27 -7.05 8.78
#